data_AF-A0A2A7GXE6-F1
#
_entry.id   AF-A0A2A7GXE6-F1
#
_cell.length_a   1.000
_cell.length_b   1.000
_cell.length_c   1.000
_cell.angle_alpha   90.00
_cell.angle_beta   90.00
_cell.angle_gamma   90.00
#
_symmetry.space_group_name_H-M   'P 1'
#
loop_
_entity.id
_entity.type
_entity.pdbx_description
1 polymer ?
#
loop_
_entity_poly.entity_id
_entity_poly.type
_entity_poly.pdbx_seq_one_letter_code
_entity_poly.pdbx_strand_id
1 'polypeptide(L)'
;MGQKVNPIGLRVGVIRDWESRWFAEKDYATLLHEDIKIREYITARLKDSAVAKVEIERAANRVNVTIHTAKPGMVIGKGGTEVEALRKALNQLTGKRVHINILEVKRADLNAKLVGENIARQLENRVSFRRAQKQVIQRAMRAGAKGIKTQVSGRLGGADIARAESYSEGTVPLHTLRADIDYAAVEADTTYGKLGVKVWIYRGEVLPTKKKASEEGGK
;
A
#
# COMPACT_ATOMS: atom_id res chain seq x y z
N MET A 1 11.81 -20.14 -8.57
CA MET A 1 10.82 -19.39 -9.40
C MET A 1 9.43 -19.87 -9.02
N GLY A 2 8.48 -18.96 -8.76
CA GLY A 2 7.12 -19.34 -8.36
C GLY A 2 6.10 -18.54 -9.16
N GLN A 3 5.35 -19.24 -10.02
CA GLN A 3 4.23 -18.75 -10.83
C GLN A 3 3.01 -18.39 -9.93
N LYS A 4 3.20 -17.46 -8.99
CA LYS A 4 2.13 -17.05 -8.06
C LYS A 4 1.53 -15.73 -8.53
N VAL A 5 0.23 -15.72 -8.76
CA VAL A 5 -0.54 -14.52 -9.10
C VAL A 5 -0.51 -13.52 -7.95
N ASN A 6 -0.53 -12.22 -8.26
CA ASN A 6 -0.64 -11.17 -7.25
C ASN A 6 -1.96 -11.34 -6.46
N PRO A 7 -1.91 -11.52 -5.12
CA PRO A 7 -3.10 -11.72 -4.31
C PRO A 7 -4.12 -10.58 -4.39
N ILE A 8 -3.66 -9.35 -4.63
CA ILE A 8 -4.52 -8.18 -4.82
C ILE A 8 -5.25 -8.31 -6.15
N GLY A 9 -4.49 -8.48 -7.25
CA GLY A 9 -5.05 -8.57 -8.60
C GLY A 9 -6.07 -9.71 -8.75
N LEU A 10 -5.80 -10.87 -8.14
CA LEU A 10 -6.72 -12.01 -8.13
C LEU A 10 -8.08 -11.71 -7.46
N ARG A 11 -8.14 -10.68 -6.60
CA ARG A 11 -9.29 -10.34 -5.76
C ARG A 11 -9.98 -9.03 -6.17
N VAL A 12 -9.43 -8.30 -7.14
CA VAL A 12 -10.07 -7.11 -7.70
C VAL A 12 -11.38 -7.53 -8.38
N GLY A 13 -12.47 -6.83 -8.07
CA GLY A 13 -13.81 -7.15 -8.60
C GLY A 13 -14.58 -8.24 -7.83
N VAL A 14 -13.93 -8.94 -6.89
CA VAL A 14 -14.60 -9.92 -6.01
C VAL A 14 -14.77 -9.36 -4.61
N ILE A 15 -13.65 -9.01 -3.96
CA ILE A 15 -13.65 -8.45 -2.59
C ILE A 15 -12.91 -7.11 -2.49
N ARG A 16 -12.10 -6.75 -3.49
CA ARG A 16 -11.33 -5.50 -3.52
C ARG A 16 -11.79 -4.60 -4.66
N ASP A 17 -11.84 -3.31 -4.36
CA ASP A 17 -12.08 -2.25 -5.33
C ASP A 17 -10.79 -1.76 -6.00
N TRP A 18 -10.98 -1.03 -7.09
CA TRP A 18 -9.94 -0.31 -7.80
C TRP A 18 -9.40 0.87 -6.99
N GLU A 19 -8.11 1.17 -7.15
CA GLU A 19 -7.47 2.32 -6.50
C GLU A 19 -7.64 3.63 -7.29
N SER A 20 -7.78 3.54 -8.62
CA SER A 20 -8.16 4.67 -9.46
C SER A 20 -9.59 4.44 -9.95
N ARG A 21 -10.49 5.40 -9.72
CA ARG A 21 -11.91 5.32 -10.09
C ARG A 21 -12.27 6.49 -11.00
N TRP A 22 -12.28 6.23 -12.29
CA TRP A 22 -12.70 7.18 -13.31
C TRP A 22 -12.93 6.43 -14.63
N PHE A 23 -13.62 7.08 -15.57
CA PHE A 23 -13.89 6.55 -16.90
C PHE A 23 -13.45 7.57 -17.95
N ALA A 24 -12.79 7.09 -19.00
CA ALA A 24 -12.48 7.89 -20.18
C ALA A 24 -12.38 6.97 -21.40
N GLU A 25 -12.88 7.44 -22.54
CA GLU A 25 -12.80 6.69 -23.80
C GLU A 25 -11.53 7.05 -24.59
N LYS A 26 -11.46 8.29 -25.09
CA LYS A 26 -10.37 8.74 -25.98
C LYS A 26 -9.09 9.12 -25.22
N ASP A 27 -9.24 9.77 -24.07
CA ASP A 27 -8.11 10.32 -23.29
C ASP A 27 -7.58 9.35 -22.22
N TYR A 28 -7.85 8.05 -22.33
CA TYR A 28 -7.46 7.08 -21.31
C TYR A 28 -5.95 7.04 -21.07
N ALA A 29 -5.16 6.97 -22.15
CA ALA A 29 -3.71 6.84 -22.06
C ALA A 29 -3.06 8.07 -21.41
N THR A 30 -3.51 9.28 -21.77
CA THR A 30 -2.99 10.53 -21.21
C THR A 30 -3.30 10.65 -19.72
N LEU A 31 -4.53 10.32 -19.32
CA LEU A 31 -4.94 10.29 -17.91
C LEU A 31 -4.20 9.22 -17.10
N LEU A 32 -3.93 8.06 -17.69
CA LEU A 32 -3.15 7.01 -17.04
C LEU A 32 -1.70 7.45 -16.78
N HIS A 33 -1.05 8.08 -17.76
CA HIS A 33 0.30 8.64 -17.56
C HIS A 33 0.31 9.73 -16.49
N GLU A 34 -0.75 10.54 -16.42
CA GLU A 34 -0.93 11.54 -15.38
C GLU A 34 -1.04 10.88 -14.00
N ASP A 35 -1.85 9.83 -13.85
CA ASP A 35 -1.99 9.06 -12.60
C ASP A 35 -0.67 8.44 -12.12
N ILE A 36 0.13 7.87 -13.04
CA ILE A 36 1.45 7.29 -12.71
C ILE A 36 2.38 8.37 -12.14
N LYS A 37 2.47 9.52 -12.82
CA LYS A 37 3.29 10.66 -12.36
C LYS A 37 2.85 11.18 -11.00
N ILE A 38 1.54 11.29 -10.76
CA ILE A 38 0.99 11.69 -9.45
C ILE A 38 1.43 10.70 -8.37
N ARG A 39 1.28 9.39 -8.60
CA ARG A 39 1.66 8.34 -7.63
C ARG A 39 3.16 8.35 -7.34
N GLU A 40 4.00 8.46 -8.36
CA GLU A 40 5.46 8.54 -8.21
C GLU A 40 5.86 9.78 -7.41
N TYR A 41 5.29 10.95 -7.75
CA TYR A 41 5.57 12.21 -7.08
C TYR A 41 5.19 12.16 -5.59
N ILE A 42 3.97 11.67 -5.28
CA ILE A 42 3.49 11.54 -3.90
C ILE A 42 4.37 10.56 -3.12
N THR A 43 4.70 9.41 -3.72
CA THR A 43 5.53 8.39 -3.05
C THR A 43 6.96 8.90 -2.79
N ALA A 44 7.52 9.67 -3.71
CA ALA A 44 8.86 10.24 -3.56
C ALA A 44 8.91 11.39 -2.54
N ARG A 45 7.91 12.28 -2.54
CA ARG A 45 7.85 13.44 -1.64
C ARG A 45 7.44 13.07 -0.22
N LEU A 46 6.54 12.10 -0.06
CA LEU A 46 6.00 11.67 1.25
C LEU A 46 6.66 10.39 1.79
N LYS A 47 7.93 10.14 1.49
CA LYS A 47 8.67 8.95 1.99
C LYS A 47 8.62 8.84 3.52
N ASP A 48 8.73 9.95 4.23
CA ASP A 48 8.74 9.96 5.69
C ASP A 48 7.36 9.79 6.32
N SER A 49 6.31 10.07 5.55
CA SER A 49 4.92 10.09 6.02
C SER A 49 4.24 8.72 5.99
N ALA A 50 4.93 7.65 5.62
CA ALA A 50 4.43 6.27 5.65
C ALA A 50 3.07 6.14 4.93
N VAL A 51 3.09 6.30 3.60
CA VAL A 51 1.89 6.30 2.75
C VAL A 51 1.50 4.87 2.38
N ALA A 52 0.34 4.44 2.86
CA ALA A 52 -0.19 3.10 2.65
C ALA A 52 -0.82 2.91 1.26
N LYS A 53 -1.66 3.86 0.83
CA LYS A 53 -2.43 3.78 -0.41
C LYS A 53 -2.68 5.19 -0.94
N VAL A 54 -2.69 5.34 -2.26
CA VAL A 54 -3.11 6.57 -2.93
C VAL A 54 -4.28 6.22 -3.83
N GLU A 55 -5.44 6.77 -3.54
CA GLU A 55 -6.64 6.63 -4.37
C GLU A 55 -6.80 7.88 -5.22
N ILE A 56 -7.15 7.68 -6.49
CA ILE A 56 -7.34 8.78 -7.44
C ILE A 56 -8.74 8.66 -8.04
N GLU A 57 -9.55 9.68 -7.81
CA GLU A 57 -10.87 9.81 -8.42
C GLU A 57 -10.86 11.03 -9.33
N ARG A 58 -11.42 10.90 -10.54
CA ARG A 58 -11.49 12.01 -11.50
C ARG A 58 -12.94 12.30 -11.83
N ALA A 59 -13.30 13.57 -11.73
CA ALA A 59 -14.61 14.10 -12.12
C ALA A 59 -14.40 15.26 -13.11
N ALA A 60 -14.47 14.94 -14.41
CA ALA A 60 -14.17 15.87 -15.50
C ALA A 60 -12.81 16.58 -15.30
N ASN A 61 -12.83 17.87 -14.92
CA ASN A 61 -11.64 18.70 -14.73
C ASN A 61 -11.12 18.75 -13.28
N ARG A 62 -11.71 17.97 -12.37
CA ARG A 62 -11.29 17.87 -10.97
C ARG A 62 -10.66 16.51 -10.70
N VAL A 63 -9.52 16.53 -10.02
CA VAL A 63 -8.80 15.32 -9.59
C VAL A 63 -8.82 15.29 -8.06
N ASN A 64 -9.48 14.29 -7.49
CA ASN A 64 -9.51 14.05 -6.06
C ASN A 64 -8.47 12.97 -5.75
N VAL A 65 -7.47 13.33 -4.97
CA VAL A 65 -6.42 12.41 -4.52
C VAL A 65 -6.62 12.15 -3.04
N THR A 66 -6.93 10.91 -2.69
CA THR A 66 -7.09 10.48 -1.29
C THR A 66 -5.85 9.70 -0.86
N ILE A 67 -5.10 10.26 0.08
CA ILE A 67 -3.85 9.69 0.60
C ILE A 67 -4.15 9.01 1.92
N HIS A 68 -3.96 7.70 1.98
CA HIS A 68 -4.03 6.92 3.20
C HIS A 68 -2.64 6.86 3.84
N THR A 69 -2.50 7.39 5.05
CA THR A 69 -1.23 7.51 5.77
C THR A 69 -1.36 7.07 7.22
N ALA A 70 -0.31 6.49 7.79
CA ALA A 70 -0.22 6.25 9.24
C ALA A 70 0.20 7.47 10.05
N LYS A 71 0.72 8.53 9.39
CA LYS A 71 1.21 9.75 10.04
C LYS A 71 0.62 11.00 9.35
N PRO A 72 -0.68 11.28 9.54
CA PRO A 72 -1.33 12.41 8.88
C PRO A 72 -0.68 13.75 9.20
N GLY A 73 -0.17 13.94 10.44
CA GLY A 73 0.50 15.17 10.84
C GLY A 73 1.74 15.52 10.00
N MET A 74 2.49 14.52 9.51
CA MET A 74 3.64 14.74 8.63
C MET A 74 3.21 15.17 7.22
N VAL A 75 2.06 14.68 6.75
CA VAL A 75 1.51 15.07 5.44
C VAL A 75 0.92 16.48 5.50
N ILE A 76 0.28 16.84 6.62
CA ILE A 76 -0.31 18.17 6.83
C ILE A 76 0.77 19.25 6.97
N GLY A 77 1.83 18.96 7.72
CA GLY A 77 2.88 19.91 8.05
C GLY A 77 2.44 20.97 9.06
N LYS A 78 3.34 21.90 9.39
CA LYS A 78 3.03 22.98 10.36
C LYS A 78 2.05 23.97 9.71
N GLY A 79 0.81 23.98 10.19
CA GLY A 79 -0.24 24.90 9.70
C GLY A 79 -0.75 24.61 8.29
N GLY A 80 -0.61 23.38 7.79
CA GLY A 80 -1.11 22.99 6.45
C GLY A 80 -0.19 23.38 5.28
N THR A 81 1.01 23.88 5.58
CA THR A 81 1.97 24.36 4.57
C THR A 81 2.39 23.28 3.58
N GLU A 82 2.62 22.05 4.05
CA GLU A 82 3.08 20.96 3.19
C GLU A 82 1.99 20.49 2.23
N VAL A 83 0.72 20.46 2.68
CA VAL A 83 -0.43 20.09 1.82
C VAL A 83 -0.66 21.13 0.75
N GLU A 84 -0.56 22.41 1.10
CA GLU A 84 -0.72 23.49 0.12
C GLU A 84 0.42 23.46 -0.91
N ALA A 85 1.65 23.17 -0.49
CA ALA A 85 2.78 23.00 -1.40
C ALA A 85 2.64 21.74 -2.28
N LEU A 86 2.10 20.64 -1.74
CA LEU A 86 1.79 19.42 -2.49
C LEU A 86 0.70 19.69 -3.52
N ARG A 87 -0.35 20.41 -3.14
CA ARG A 87 -1.46 20.80 -4.02
C ARG A 87 -0.99 21.68 -5.18
N LYS A 88 -0.14 22.69 -4.91
CA LYS A 88 0.44 23.54 -5.95
C LYS A 88 1.28 22.74 -6.94
N ALA A 89 2.13 21.83 -6.45
CA ALA A 89 2.94 20.98 -7.31
C ALA A 89 2.08 20.03 -8.16
N LEU A 90 1.06 19.40 -7.57
CA LEU A 90 0.14 18.52 -8.31
C LEU A 90 -0.69 19.30 -9.35
N ASN A 91 -1.13 20.53 -9.04
CA ASN A 91 -1.79 21.39 -10.03
C ASN A 91 -0.87 21.73 -11.21
N GLN A 92 0.42 22.01 -10.95
CA GLN A 92 1.40 22.27 -12.01
C GLN A 92 1.67 21.03 -12.88
N LEU A 93 1.73 19.84 -12.27
CA LEU A 93 1.95 18.58 -12.97
C LEU A 93 0.77 18.16 -13.85
N THR A 94 -0.46 18.41 -13.38
CA THR A 94 -1.69 17.92 -14.03
C THR A 94 -2.36 18.97 -14.91
N GLY A 95 -2.10 20.26 -14.70
CA GLY A 95 -2.84 21.35 -15.33
C GLY A 95 -4.32 21.41 -14.93
N LYS A 96 -4.74 20.64 -13.91
CA LYS A 96 -6.13 20.50 -13.46
C LYS A 96 -6.27 20.95 -12.01
N ARG A 97 -7.52 21.10 -11.55
CA ARG A 97 -7.80 21.43 -10.15
C ARG A 97 -7.72 20.17 -9.31
N VAL A 98 -6.67 20.07 -8.50
CA VAL A 98 -6.44 18.95 -7.58
C VAL A 98 -7.01 19.27 -6.19
N HIS A 99 -7.76 18.32 -5.65
CA HIS A 99 -8.21 18.29 -4.26
C HIS A 99 -7.52 17.13 -3.54
N ILE A 100 -6.98 17.38 -2.36
CA ILE A 100 -6.23 16.39 -1.59
C ILE A 100 -7.02 16.07 -0.33
N ASN A 101 -7.36 14.79 -0.17
CA ASN A 101 -7.97 14.24 1.03
C ASN A 101 -6.93 13.39 1.77
N ILE A 102 -6.82 13.58 3.07
CA ILE A 102 -5.87 12.82 3.90
C ILE A 102 -6.68 11.96 4.85
N LEU A 103 -6.51 10.64 4.74
CA LEU A 103 -7.17 9.67 5.60
C LEU A 103 -6.14 8.93 6.46
N GLU A 104 -6.44 8.86 7.75
CA GLU A 104 -5.60 8.16 8.70
C GLU A 104 -5.84 6.65 8.67
N VAL A 105 -4.75 5.87 8.62
CA VAL A 105 -4.78 4.42 8.80
C VAL A 105 -4.71 4.10 10.29
N LYS A 106 -5.87 3.81 10.91
CA LYS A 106 -5.99 3.52 12.35
C LYS A 106 -5.08 2.40 12.86
N ARG A 107 -4.82 1.37 12.04
CA ARG A 107 -4.00 0.20 12.40
C ARG A 107 -2.92 -0.02 11.35
N ALA A 108 -1.77 0.63 11.54
CA ALA A 108 -0.64 0.54 10.62
C ALA A 108 -0.07 -0.89 10.51
N ASP A 109 -0.07 -1.65 11.61
CA ASP A 109 0.47 -3.02 11.66
C ASP A 109 -0.37 -4.06 10.88
N LEU A 110 -1.58 -3.70 10.44
CA LEU A 110 -2.42 -4.56 9.59
C LEU A 110 -2.32 -4.22 8.10
N ASN A 111 -1.53 -3.20 7.74
CA ASN A 111 -1.33 -2.80 6.35
C ASN A 111 -0.02 -3.38 5.83
N ALA A 112 -0.08 -4.19 4.77
CA ALA A 112 1.08 -4.91 4.26
C ALA A 112 2.19 -3.97 3.76
N LYS A 113 1.83 -2.82 3.18
CA LYS A 113 2.80 -1.85 2.64
C LYS A 113 3.58 -1.18 3.76
N LEU A 114 2.89 -0.66 4.76
CA LEU A 114 3.53 -0.01 5.92
C LEU A 114 4.41 -0.98 6.69
N VAL A 115 3.95 -2.21 6.83
CA VAL A 115 4.71 -3.29 7.44
C VAL A 115 5.96 -3.63 6.63
N GLY A 116 5.84 -3.71 5.30
CA GLY A 116 6.97 -3.94 4.39
C GLY A 116 8.01 -2.81 4.43
N GLU A 117 7.56 -1.55 4.42
CA GLU A 117 8.44 -0.38 4.54
C GLU A 117 9.17 -0.34 5.89
N ASN A 118 8.53 -0.79 6.97
CA ASN A 118 9.17 -0.90 8.28
C ASN A 118 10.29 -1.95 8.26
N ILE A 119 10.05 -3.13 7.68
CA ILE A 119 11.10 -4.15 7.50
C ILE A 119 12.23 -3.58 6.64
N ALA A 120 11.92 -2.92 5.52
CA ALA A 120 12.92 -2.33 4.63
C ALA A 120 13.83 -1.35 5.36
N ARG A 121 13.25 -0.38 6.10
CA ARG A 121 14.02 0.58 6.91
C ARG A 121 14.87 -0.10 7.98
N GLN A 122 14.40 -1.18 8.60
CA GLN A 122 15.21 -1.92 9.57
C GLN A 122 16.40 -2.62 8.92
N LEU A 123 16.21 -3.19 7.72
CA LEU A 123 17.28 -3.82 6.95
C LEU A 123 18.32 -2.81 6.48
N GLU A 124 17.89 -1.62 6.04
CA GLU A 124 18.77 -0.50 5.67
C GLU A 124 19.62 -0.04 6.86
N ASN A 125 19.02 -0.01 8.05
CA ASN A 125 19.71 0.28 9.32
C ASN A 125 20.55 -0.90 9.86
N ARG A 126 20.86 -1.91 9.04
CA ARG A 126 21.70 -3.07 9.36
C ARG A 126 21.18 -3.94 10.52
N VAL A 127 19.88 -3.91 10.79
CA VAL A 127 19.25 -4.84 11.75
C VAL A 127 19.26 -6.24 11.14
N SER A 128 19.45 -7.26 11.99
CA SER A 128 19.34 -8.66 11.56
C SER A 128 17.97 -8.93 10.93
N PHE A 129 17.96 -9.46 9.71
CA PHE A 129 16.73 -9.70 8.95
C PHE A 129 15.77 -10.65 9.68
N ARG A 130 16.28 -11.66 10.40
CA ARG A 130 15.45 -12.57 11.22
C ARG A 130 14.74 -11.83 12.35
N ARG A 131 15.46 -10.90 13.00
CA ARG A 131 14.92 -10.08 14.08
C ARG A 131 13.83 -9.15 13.54
N ALA A 132 14.12 -8.47 12.43
CA ALA A 132 13.17 -7.57 11.78
C ALA A 132 11.87 -8.30 11.38
N GLN A 133 11.98 -9.48 10.76
CA GLN A 133 10.82 -10.30 10.39
C GLN A 133 10.02 -10.78 11.61
N LYS A 134 10.68 -11.36 12.62
CA LYS A 134 9.98 -11.85 13.83
C LYS A 134 9.28 -10.73 14.60
N GLN A 135 9.93 -9.59 14.76
CA GLN A 135 9.37 -8.43 15.47
C GLN A 135 8.10 -7.92 14.80
N VAL A 136 8.11 -7.84 13.47
CA VAL A 136 6.96 -7.38 12.68
C VAL A 136 5.82 -8.40 12.70
N ILE A 137 6.14 -9.68 12.57
CA ILE A 137 5.15 -10.76 12.65
C ILE A 137 4.41 -10.70 13.98
N GLN A 138 5.14 -10.60 15.10
CA GLN A 138 4.54 -10.51 16.42
C GLN A 138 3.65 -9.28 16.59
N ARG A 139 4.04 -8.13 16.03
CA ARG A 139 3.23 -6.89 16.08
C ARG A 139 1.94 -7.04 15.28
N ALA A 140 2.01 -7.58 14.06
CA ALA A 140 0.84 -7.79 13.22
C ALA A 140 -0.16 -8.78 13.84
N MET A 141 0.33 -9.88 14.41
CA MET A 141 -0.52 -10.85 15.13
C MET A 141 -1.18 -10.19 16.35
N ARG A 142 -0.44 -9.40 17.12
CA ARG A 142 -0.96 -8.67 18.30
C ARG A 142 -1.99 -7.59 17.91
N ALA A 143 -1.87 -7.01 16.71
CA ALA A 143 -2.84 -6.07 16.15
C ALA A 143 -4.14 -6.74 15.64
N GLY A 144 -4.21 -8.07 15.68
CA GLY A 144 -5.39 -8.87 15.32
C GLY A 144 -5.36 -9.47 13.91
N ALA A 145 -4.18 -9.59 13.28
CA ALA A 145 -4.07 -10.37 12.05
C ALA A 145 -4.35 -11.85 12.32
N LYS A 146 -5.11 -12.52 11.44
CA LYS A 146 -5.37 -13.97 11.53
C LYS A 146 -4.19 -14.80 10.98
N GLY A 147 -3.36 -14.18 10.17
CA GLY A 147 -2.08 -14.72 9.75
C GLY A 147 -1.24 -13.70 9.02
N ILE A 148 0.07 -13.90 9.06
CA ILE A 148 1.05 -13.08 8.36
C ILE A 148 2.13 -13.98 7.79
N LYS A 149 2.56 -13.65 6.57
CA LYS A 149 3.74 -14.24 5.95
C LYS A 149 4.66 -13.11 5.50
N THR A 150 5.94 -13.23 5.81
CA THR A 150 6.98 -12.33 5.32
C THR A 150 8.03 -13.14 4.58
N GLN A 151 8.59 -12.57 3.51
CA GLN A 151 9.68 -13.16 2.76
C GLN A 151 10.67 -12.06 2.42
N VAL A 152 11.93 -12.25 2.77
CA VAL A 152 13.02 -11.36 2.38
C VAL A 152 13.95 -12.13 1.46
N SER A 153 14.30 -11.54 0.33
CA SER A 153 15.16 -12.14 -0.69
C SER A 153 16.27 -11.19 -1.13
N GLY A 154 17.49 -11.70 -1.29
CA GLY A 154 18.65 -10.95 -1.75
C GLY A 154 19.91 -11.37 -1.00
N ARG A 155 20.93 -10.50 -0.96
CA ARG A 155 22.19 -10.74 -0.24
C ARG A 155 22.02 -10.55 1.27
N LEU A 156 21.32 -11.50 1.90
CA LEU A 156 20.99 -11.45 3.32
C LEU A 156 22.24 -11.42 4.19
N GLY A 157 22.42 -10.33 4.94
CA GLY A 157 23.58 -10.11 5.81
C GLY A 157 24.88 -9.79 5.07
N GLY A 158 24.82 -9.40 3.79
CA GLY A 158 26.00 -9.09 2.98
C GLY A 158 26.72 -10.31 2.39
N ALA A 159 26.11 -11.50 2.47
CA ALA A 159 26.63 -12.70 1.82
C ALA A 159 26.71 -12.54 0.29
N ASP A 160 27.66 -13.20 -0.35
CA ASP A 160 27.87 -13.11 -1.80
C ASP A 160 26.73 -13.76 -2.59
N ILE A 161 26.18 -14.86 -2.08
CA ILE A 161 25.07 -15.57 -2.71
C ILE A 161 23.73 -15.06 -2.15
N ALA A 162 22.85 -14.66 -3.06
CA ALA A 162 21.50 -14.27 -2.69
C ALA A 162 20.68 -15.45 -2.17
N ARG A 163 19.96 -15.25 -1.06
CA ARG A 163 19.09 -16.24 -0.42
C ARG A 163 17.70 -15.65 -0.23
N ALA A 164 16.71 -16.52 -0.11
CA ALA A 164 15.33 -16.14 0.22
C ALA A 164 14.92 -16.84 1.51
N GLU A 165 14.52 -16.05 2.51
CA GLU A 165 14.10 -16.56 3.82
C GLU A 165 12.68 -16.08 4.12
N SER A 166 11.80 -17.03 4.44
CA SER A 166 10.39 -16.75 4.71
C SER A 166 9.99 -17.22 6.09
N TYR A 167 9.22 -16.38 6.78
CA TYR A 167 8.61 -16.69 8.06
C TYR A 167 7.11 -16.47 7.95
N SER A 168 6.33 -17.35 8.55
CA SER A 168 4.87 -17.25 8.60
C SER A 168 4.35 -17.62 9.97
N GLU A 169 3.30 -16.95 10.39
CA GLU A 169 2.57 -17.22 11.62
C GLU A 169 1.07 -17.12 11.36
N GLY A 170 0.27 -17.99 11.97
CA GLY A 170 -1.16 -18.13 11.69
C GLY A 170 -1.44 -18.71 10.29
N THR A 171 -2.63 -18.42 9.76
CA THR A 171 -3.11 -18.98 8.48
C THR A 171 -3.13 -17.93 7.38
N VAL A 172 -2.59 -18.23 6.19
CA VAL A 172 -2.66 -17.34 5.02
C VAL A 172 -3.19 -18.11 3.79
N PRO A 173 -4.52 -18.20 3.61
CA PRO A 173 -5.12 -19.00 2.54
C PRO A 173 -5.11 -18.28 1.19
N LEU A 174 -4.01 -18.40 0.44
CA LEU A 174 -3.80 -17.66 -0.82
C LEU A 174 -4.80 -18.01 -1.95
N HIS A 175 -5.26 -19.26 -2.00
CA HIS A 175 -6.18 -19.75 -3.05
C HIS A 175 -7.64 -19.35 -2.79
N THR A 176 -7.99 -19.01 -1.55
CA THR A 176 -9.37 -18.68 -1.17
C THR A 176 -9.68 -17.23 -1.57
N LEU A 177 -10.59 -17.03 -2.53
CA LEU A 177 -10.92 -15.70 -3.05
C LEU A 177 -11.61 -14.81 -2.02
N ARG A 178 -12.45 -15.38 -1.15
CA ARG A 178 -13.14 -14.66 -0.05
C ARG A 178 -12.22 -14.20 1.09
N ALA A 179 -10.98 -14.68 1.12
CA ALA A 179 -10.01 -14.28 2.13
C ALA A 179 -9.49 -12.87 1.82
N ASP A 180 -9.66 -11.91 2.74
CA ASP A 180 -9.04 -10.60 2.64
C ASP A 180 -7.56 -10.68 3.00
N ILE A 181 -6.75 -10.73 1.94
CA ILE A 181 -5.30 -10.79 2.00
C ILE A 181 -4.75 -9.48 1.44
N ASP A 182 -4.03 -8.76 2.30
CA ASP A 182 -3.23 -7.61 1.90
C ASP A 182 -1.82 -8.05 1.52
N TYR A 183 -1.29 -7.47 0.45
CA TYR A 183 0.01 -7.83 -0.09
C TYR A 183 0.81 -6.58 -0.43
N ALA A 184 2.10 -6.59 -0.12
CA ALA A 184 3.02 -5.57 -0.59
C ALA A 184 4.37 -6.18 -0.93
N ALA A 185 5.00 -5.59 -1.95
CA ALA A 185 6.39 -5.79 -2.29
C ALA A 185 7.10 -4.46 -2.10
N VAL A 186 8.17 -4.46 -1.31
CA VAL A 186 8.98 -3.28 -1.00
C VAL A 186 10.44 -3.65 -1.21
N GLU A 187 11.22 -2.72 -1.73
CA GLU A 187 12.66 -2.85 -1.90
C GLU A 187 13.37 -2.11 -0.77
N ALA A 188 14.45 -2.68 -0.25
CA ALA A 188 15.33 -2.05 0.73
C ALA A 188 16.70 -1.85 0.09
N ASP A 189 17.19 -0.61 0.11
CA ASP A 189 18.44 -0.23 -0.52
C ASP A 189 19.60 -0.36 0.47
N THR A 190 20.33 -1.48 0.39
CA THR A 190 21.49 -1.72 1.26
C THR A 190 22.81 -1.44 0.54
N THR A 191 23.90 -1.29 1.29
CA THR A 191 25.23 -1.07 0.71
C THR A 191 25.69 -2.17 -0.24
N TYR A 192 25.18 -3.40 -0.09
CA TYR A 192 25.57 -4.57 -0.88
C TYR A 192 24.63 -4.86 -2.04
N GLY A 193 23.60 -4.03 -2.23
CA GLY A 193 22.57 -4.16 -3.26
C GLY A 193 21.15 -4.04 -2.68
N LYS A 194 20.17 -4.48 -3.48
CA LYS A 194 18.76 -4.42 -3.11
C LYS A 194 18.30 -5.70 -2.42
N LEU A 195 17.52 -5.56 -1.34
CA LEU A 195 16.79 -6.65 -0.71
C LEU A 195 15.30 -6.50 -1.02
N GLY A 196 14.69 -7.53 -1.57
CA GLY A 196 13.24 -7.58 -1.80
C GLY A 196 12.52 -8.09 -0.57
N VAL A 197 11.56 -7.32 -0.06
CA VAL A 197 10.67 -7.67 1.05
C VAL A 197 9.26 -7.87 0.51
N LYS A 198 8.68 -9.05 0.72
CA LYS A 198 7.30 -9.37 0.39
C LYS A 198 6.53 -9.70 1.66
N VAL A 199 5.37 -9.08 1.83
CA VAL A 199 4.52 -9.26 3.02
C VAL A 199 3.11 -9.63 2.57
N TRP A 200 2.54 -10.64 3.22
CA TRP A 200 1.14 -11.02 3.10
C TRP A 200 0.50 -10.95 4.49
N ILE A 201 -0.61 -10.23 4.62
CA ILE A 201 -1.38 -10.13 5.87
C ILE A 201 -2.79 -10.60 5.61
N TYR A 202 -3.25 -11.58 6.36
CA TYR A 202 -4.62 -12.08 6.31
C TYR A 202 -5.44 -11.49 7.46
N ARG A 203 -6.49 -10.73 7.10
CA ARG A 203 -7.35 -10.01 8.06
C ARG A 203 -8.64 -10.76 8.38
N GLY A 204 -8.96 -11.82 7.64
CA GLY A 204 -10.19 -12.59 7.79
C GLY A 204 -10.90 -12.81 6.46
N GLU A 205 -12.04 -13.50 6.51
CA GLU A 205 -12.88 -13.69 5.33
C GLU A 205 -13.92 -12.58 5.27
N VAL A 206 -14.16 -12.07 4.07
CA VAL A 206 -15.28 -11.17 3.79
C VAL A 206 -16.42 -12.06 3.31
N LEU A 207 -17.45 -12.21 4.15
CA LEU A 207 -18.68 -12.87 3.73
C LEU A 207 -19.41 -11.93 2.76
N PRO A 208 -19.97 -12.42 1.65
CA PRO A 208 -20.81 -11.62 0.79
C PRO A 208 -22.08 -11.24 1.57
N THR A 209 -22.09 -10.06 2.18
CA THR A 209 -23.32 -9.47 2.68
C THR A 209 -24.18 -9.14 1.47
N LYS A 210 -25.33 -9.81 1.37
CA LYS A 210 -26.41 -9.45 0.45
C LYS A 210 -26.58 -7.94 0.56
N LYS A 211 -26.27 -7.17 -0.50
CA LYS A 211 -26.50 -5.72 -0.53
C LYS A 211 -27.94 -5.53 -0.06
N LYS A 212 -28.15 -4.95 1.14
CA LYS A 212 -29.47 -4.41 1.46
C LYS A 212 -29.71 -3.39 0.36
N ALA A 213 -30.69 -3.68 -0.50
CA ALA A 213 -31.22 -2.68 -1.40
C ALA A 213 -31.48 -1.46 -0.53
N SER A 214 -30.76 -0.37 -0.81
CA SER A 214 -31.16 0.94 -0.31
C SER A 214 -32.61 1.09 -0.75
N GLU A 215 -33.53 1.01 0.20
CA GLU A 215 -34.93 1.35 -0.04
C GLU A 215 -34.92 2.71 -0.74
N GLU A 216 -35.40 2.71 -1.98
CA GLU A 216 -35.74 3.92 -2.71
C GLU A 216 -36.79 4.64 -1.85
N GLY A 217 -36.32 5.59 -1.04
CA GLY A 217 -37.16 6.53 -0.31
C GLY A 217 -37.79 7.50 -1.28
N GLY A 218 -38.79 7.03 -2.02
CA GLY A 218 -39.75 7.84 -2.75
C GLY A 218 -41.04 7.95 -1.95
N LYS A 219 -41.27 9.12 -1.35
CA LYS A 219 -42.55 9.84 -1.29
C LYS A 219 -42.33 11.23 -0.72
#